data_AF-A0A2V7ACY2-F1
#
_entry.id   AF-A0A2V7ACY2-F1
#
_cell.length_a   1.000
_cell.length_b   1.000
_cell.length_c   1.000
_cell.angle_alpha   90.00
_cell.angle_beta   90.00
_cell.angle_gamma   90.00
#
_symmetry.space_group_name_H-M   'P 1'
#
loop_
_entity.id
_entity.type
_entity.pdbx_description
1 polymer ?
#
loop_
_entity_poly.entity_id
_entity_poly.type
_entity_poly.pdbx_seq_one_letter_code
_entity_poly.pdbx_strand_id
1 'polypeptide(L)'
;MRRIWGGTLLVIVAFSSAVASGFATYCIVASTGIGGLAPRIGPTGCEAYLTGVSALLTPTIAAIAAYIAYQQHQTARTKLRHDLYERRAGILRGVLVALSPVFRDGRVAGDVIPELIRATSEKEVLLNAELCKYLDDLYRKAVYMYALQLQYADLPAGPARTRLVDEHTELLVWLTEQPTALRQGFLTYLRAGDAE
;
A
#
# COMPACT_ATOMS: atom_id res chain seq x y z
N MET A 1 1.67 6.27 -11.62
CA MET A 1 0.89 5.31 -12.45
C MET A 1 0.18 5.94 -13.65
N ARG A 2 -0.45 7.12 -13.56
CA ARG A 2 -1.23 7.73 -14.68
C ARG A 2 -0.41 8.14 -15.93
N ARG A 3 0.86 8.53 -15.78
CA ARG A 3 1.70 8.97 -16.91
C ARG A 3 2.15 7.86 -17.86
N ILE A 4 2.34 6.64 -17.34
CA ILE A 4 2.83 5.50 -18.14
C ILE A 4 1.71 4.98 -19.04
N TRP A 5 0.50 4.83 -18.50
CA TRP A 5 -0.68 4.44 -19.27
C TRP A 5 -1.04 5.45 -20.37
N GLY A 6 -0.85 6.75 -20.13
CA GLY A 6 -1.07 7.77 -21.14
C GLY A 6 -0.19 7.59 -22.37
N GLY A 7 1.10 7.26 -22.19
CA GLY A 7 2.05 7.09 -23.29
C GLY A 7 1.82 5.81 -24.11
N THR A 8 1.63 4.67 -23.45
CA THR A 8 1.42 3.39 -24.16
C THR A 8 0.09 3.35 -24.90
N LEU A 9 -0.96 3.91 -24.32
CA LEU A 9 -2.28 3.97 -24.95
C LEU A 9 -2.28 4.95 -26.13
N LEU A 10 -1.52 6.06 -26.05
CA LEU A 10 -1.24 6.94 -27.18
C LEU A 10 -0.50 6.23 -28.31
N VAL A 11 0.52 5.42 -28.00
CA VAL A 11 1.27 4.68 -29.03
C VAL A 11 0.39 3.63 -29.71
N ILE A 12 -0.43 2.90 -28.95
CA ILE A 12 -1.36 1.90 -29.52
C ILE A 12 -2.42 2.57 -30.40
N VAL A 13 -3.01 3.69 -29.94
CA VAL A 13 -4.02 4.44 -30.71
C VAL A 13 -3.39 5.13 -31.93
N ALA A 14 -2.19 5.69 -31.81
CA ALA A 14 -1.46 6.29 -32.93
C ALA A 14 -1.06 5.25 -33.97
N PHE A 15 -0.64 4.06 -33.54
CA PHE A 15 -0.29 2.97 -34.45
C PHE A 15 -1.53 2.39 -35.16
N SER A 16 -2.64 2.20 -34.43
CA SER A 16 -3.91 1.75 -35.01
C SER A 16 -4.47 2.75 -36.02
N SER A 17 -4.43 4.04 -35.71
CA SER A 17 -4.87 5.10 -36.63
C SER A 17 -3.96 5.25 -37.85
N ALA A 18 -2.64 5.09 -37.71
CA ALA A 18 -1.71 5.12 -38.84
C ALA A 18 -1.88 3.92 -39.79
N VAL A 19 -2.10 2.72 -39.26
CA VAL A 19 -2.36 1.52 -40.07
C VAL A 19 -3.72 1.63 -40.76
N ALA A 20 -4.76 2.10 -40.05
CA ALA A 20 -6.10 2.27 -40.63
C ALA A 20 -6.15 3.38 -41.70
N SER A 21 -5.51 4.52 -41.45
CA SER A 21 -5.44 5.63 -42.43
C SER A 21 -4.55 5.28 -43.61
N GLY A 22 -3.42 4.59 -43.41
CA GLY A 22 -2.57 4.10 -44.49
C GLY A 22 -3.28 3.08 -45.38
N PHE A 23 -4.03 2.14 -44.78
CA PHE A 23 -4.83 1.16 -45.51
C PHE A 23 -5.99 1.81 -46.29
N ALA A 24 -6.75 2.69 -45.65
CA ALA A 24 -7.85 3.40 -46.30
C ALA A 24 -7.35 4.28 -47.47
N THR A 25 -6.25 5.01 -47.28
CA THR A 25 -5.68 5.88 -48.33
C THR A 25 -5.14 5.04 -49.49
N TYR A 26 -4.50 3.90 -49.21
CA TYR A 26 -4.02 2.98 -50.24
C TYR A 26 -5.18 2.36 -51.05
N CYS A 27 -6.25 1.92 -50.38
CA CYS A 27 -7.44 1.38 -51.05
C CYS A 27 -8.26 2.44 -51.83
N ILE A 28 -8.35 3.67 -51.32
CA ILE A 28 -9.04 4.78 -52.00
C ILE A 28 -8.27 5.22 -53.24
N VAL A 29 -6.94 5.34 -53.16
CA VAL A 29 -6.10 5.69 -54.32
C VAL A 29 -6.09 4.58 -55.38
N ALA A 30 -6.13 3.31 -54.96
CA ALA A 30 -6.26 2.18 -55.88
C ALA A 30 -7.63 2.09 -56.59
N SER A 31 -8.71 2.55 -55.95
CA SER A 31 -10.08 2.44 -56.49
C SER A 31 -10.55 3.66 -57.29
N THR A 32 -10.01 4.86 -57.04
CA THR A 32 -10.50 6.09 -57.67
C THR A 32 -9.83 6.46 -59.00
N GLY A 33 -8.72 5.81 -59.38
CA GLY A 33 -8.17 5.91 -60.74
C GLY A 33 -7.87 7.33 -61.24
N ILE A 34 -7.60 8.28 -60.35
CA ILE A 34 -7.39 9.69 -60.72
C ILE A 34 -5.95 9.88 -61.21
N GLY A 35 -5.79 9.87 -62.54
CA GLY A 35 -4.78 10.64 -63.27
C GLY A 35 -3.35 10.07 -63.36
N GLY A 36 -3.08 9.28 -64.41
CA GLY A 36 -1.75 9.22 -65.06
C GLY A 36 -0.66 8.35 -64.45
N LEU A 37 -0.77 7.95 -63.18
CA LEU A 37 0.11 6.95 -62.54
C LEU A 37 -0.75 5.79 -62.05
N ALA A 38 -1.23 4.96 -62.98
CA ALA A 38 -1.79 3.67 -62.58
C ALA A 38 -0.64 2.83 -61.98
N PRO A 39 -0.63 2.52 -60.67
CA PRO A 39 0.26 1.47 -60.21
C PRO A 39 -0.17 0.20 -60.93
N ARG A 40 0.72 -0.37 -61.77
CA ARG A 40 0.60 -1.71 -62.37
C ARG A 40 0.77 -2.79 -61.28
N ILE A 41 0.03 -2.66 -60.20
CA ILE A 41 0.07 -3.58 -59.08
C ILE A 41 -1.25 -4.33 -59.16
N GLY A 42 -1.19 -5.55 -59.70
CA GLY A 42 -2.31 -6.48 -59.70
C GLY A 42 -2.76 -6.83 -58.28
N PRO A 43 -3.81 -7.66 -58.12
CA PRO A 43 -4.37 -8.05 -56.82
C PRO A 43 -3.33 -8.53 -55.79
N THR A 44 -2.16 -8.97 -56.24
CA THR A 44 -1.02 -9.44 -55.46
C THR A 44 -0.29 -8.37 -54.63
N GLY A 45 -0.34 -7.08 -54.96
CA GLY A 45 0.43 -6.09 -54.20
C GLY A 45 -0.29 -5.55 -52.95
N CYS A 46 -1.62 -5.57 -52.93
CA CYS A 46 -2.37 -5.32 -51.70
C CYS A 46 -2.15 -6.45 -50.69
N GLU A 47 -2.09 -7.71 -51.17
CA GLU A 47 -1.73 -8.86 -50.35
C GLU A 47 -0.30 -8.77 -49.82
N ALA A 48 0.67 -8.37 -50.64
CA ALA A 48 2.07 -8.19 -50.24
C ALA A 48 2.26 -7.09 -49.18
N TYR A 49 1.54 -5.97 -49.31
CA TYR A 49 1.54 -4.90 -48.32
C TYR A 49 0.94 -5.36 -46.98
N LEU A 50 -0.23 -6.02 -47.04
CA LEU A 50 -0.88 -6.58 -45.85
C LEU A 50 0.00 -7.63 -45.15
N THR A 51 0.64 -8.53 -45.90
CA THR A 51 1.56 -9.52 -45.33
C THR A 51 2.79 -8.84 -44.72
N GLY A 52 3.40 -7.86 -45.41
CA GLY A 52 4.55 -7.12 -44.89
C GLY A 52 4.27 -6.39 -43.58
N VAL A 53 3.13 -5.69 -43.49
CA VAL A 53 2.73 -4.99 -42.26
C VAL A 53 2.36 -5.98 -41.16
N SER A 54 1.62 -7.05 -41.46
CA SER A 54 1.27 -8.09 -40.47
C SER A 54 2.49 -8.82 -39.89
N ALA A 55 3.53 -9.04 -40.71
CA ALA A 55 4.74 -9.72 -40.30
C ALA A 55 5.56 -8.89 -39.29
N LEU A 56 5.51 -7.56 -39.37
CA LEU A 56 6.23 -6.66 -38.47
C LEU A 56 5.42 -6.28 -37.22
N LEU A 57 4.09 -6.44 -37.28
CA LEU A 57 3.17 -6.10 -36.20
C LEU A 57 3.23 -7.10 -35.04
N THR A 58 3.38 -8.39 -35.34
CA THR A 58 3.54 -9.45 -34.32
C THR A 58 4.79 -9.26 -33.43
N PRO A 59 6.01 -9.09 -33.97
CA PRO A 59 7.20 -8.90 -33.14
C PRO A 59 7.22 -7.57 -32.39
N THR A 60 6.60 -6.51 -32.94
CA THR A 60 6.51 -5.21 -32.26
C THR A 60 5.57 -5.27 -31.06
N ILE A 61 4.39 -5.88 -31.21
CA ILE A 61 3.50 -6.12 -30.06
C ILE A 61 4.18 -7.02 -29.03
N ALA A 62 4.87 -8.08 -29.46
CA ALA A 62 5.60 -8.96 -28.55
C ALA A 62 6.69 -8.22 -27.75
N ALA A 63 7.47 -7.34 -28.40
CA ALA A 63 8.48 -6.52 -27.73
C ALA A 63 7.86 -5.55 -26.72
N ILE A 64 6.75 -4.89 -27.07
CA ILE A 64 6.03 -4.00 -26.16
C ILE A 64 5.46 -4.78 -24.97
N ALA A 65 4.86 -5.94 -25.21
CA ALA A 65 4.32 -6.81 -24.16
C ALA A 65 5.42 -7.29 -23.21
N ALA A 66 6.58 -7.69 -23.73
CA ALA A 66 7.73 -8.08 -22.92
C ALA A 66 8.24 -6.91 -22.05
N TYR A 67 8.30 -5.70 -22.62
CA TYR A 67 8.67 -4.50 -21.87
C TYR A 67 7.68 -4.17 -20.75
N ILE A 68 6.38 -4.25 -21.03
CA ILE A 68 5.32 -4.03 -20.03
C ILE A 68 5.42 -5.08 -18.92
N ALA A 69 5.59 -6.36 -19.26
CA ALA A 69 5.73 -7.44 -18.30
C ALA A 69 6.95 -7.21 -17.38
N TYR A 70 8.07 -6.77 -17.94
CA TYR A 70 9.26 -6.41 -17.16
C TYR A 70 8.99 -5.26 -16.19
N GLN A 71 8.33 -4.20 -16.64
CA GLN A 71 7.94 -3.06 -15.80
C GLN A 71 6.93 -3.46 -14.71
N GLN A 72 5.97 -4.32 -15.03
CA GLN A 72 5.00 -4.86 -14.06
C GLN A 72 5.71 -5.69 -12.99
N HIS A 73 6.68 -6.52 -13.37
CA HIS A 73 7.46 -7.32 -12.44
C HIS A 73 8.22 -6.43 -11.45
N GLN A 74 8.90 -5.40 -11.94
CA GLN A 74 9.63 -4.48 -11.07
C GLN A 74 8.69 -3.70 -10.13
N THR A 75 7.54 -3.26 -10.64
CA THR A 75 6.54 -2.55 -9.84
C THR A 75 5.94 -3.44 -8.75
N ALA A 76 5.68 -4.71 -9.06
CA ALA A 76 5.14 -5.68 -8.10
C ALA A 76 6.08 -5.89 -6.91
N ARG A 77 7.39 -5.97 -7.15
CA ARG A 77 8.39 -6.11 -6.08
C ARG A 77 8.41 -4.92 -5.13
N THR A 78 8.39 -3.69 -5.65
CA THR A 78 8.34 -2.48 -4.81
C THR A 78 7.02 -2.39 -4.05
N LYS A 79 5.90 -2.79 -4.67
CA LYS A 79 4.59 -2.75 -4.04
C LYS A 79 4.51 -3.69 -2.83
N LEU A 80 5.08 -4.89 -2.90
CA LEU A 80 5.12 -5.83 -1.77
C LEU A 80 5.80 -5.21 -0.54
N ARG A 81 6.96 -4.55 -0.72
CA ARG A 81 7.67 -3.87 0.38
C ARG A 81 6.84 -2.73 0.98
N HIS A 82 6.22 -1.93 0.13
CA HIS A 82 5.35 -0.83 0.57
C HIS A 82 4.12 -1.34 1.34
N ASP A 83 3.48 -2.41 0.86
CA ASP A 83 2.30 -2.99 1.51
C ASP A 83 2.64 -3.56 2.89
N LEU A 84 3.82 -4.18 3.07
CA LEU A 84 4.31 -4.62 4.38
C LEU A 84 4.60 -3.44 5.31
N TYR A 85 5.24 -2.38 4.80
CA TYR A 85 5.50 -1.16 5.56
C TYR A 85 4.19 -0.54 6.05
N GLU A 86 3.20 -0.39 5.16
CA GLU A 86 1.91 0.24 5.47
C GLU A 86 1.16 -0.56 6.55
N ARG A 87 1.18 -1.90 6.47
CA ARG A 87 0.58 -2.78 7.49
C ARG A 87 1.27 -2.63 8.85
N ARG A 88 2.60 -2.64 8.90
CA ARG A 88 3.37 -2.45 10.14
C ARG A 88 3.13 -1.06 10.75
N ALA A 89 3.14 -0.01 9.93
CA ALA A 89 2.82 1.34 10.35
C ALA A 89 1.35 1.50 10.79
N GLY A 90 0.45 0.66 10.26
CA GLY A 90 -0.94 0.55 10.67
C GLY A 90 -1.08 0.11 12.14
N ILE A 91 -0.31 -0.90 12.57
CA ILE A 91 -0.30 -1.35 13.98
C ILE A 91 0.14 -0.22 14.90
N LEU A 92 1.26 0.44 14.59
CA LEU A 92 1.77 1.55 15.40
C LEU A 92 0.73 2.68 15.52
N ARG A 93 0.12 3.08 14.40
CA ARG A 93 -0.95 4.10 14.40
C ARG A 93 -2.16 3.66 15.22
N GLY A 94 -2.60 2.42 15.06
CA GLY A 94 -3.74 1.88 15.82
C GLY A 94 -3.50 1.91 17.33
N VAL A 95 -2.31 1.51 17.78
CA VAL A 95 -1.94 1.55 19.20
C VAL A 95 -1.90 2.99 19.72
N LEU A 96 -1.31 3.92 18.98
CA LEU A 96 -1.26 5.34 19.39
C LEU A 96 -2.65 5.98 19.44
N VAL A 97 -3.54 5.63 18.50
CA VAL A 97 -4.93 6.11 18.48
C VAL A 97 -5.67 5.55 19.69
N ALA A 98 -5.57 4.25 19.98
CA ALA A 98 -6.21 3.62 21.13
C ALA A 98 -5.74 4.22 22.47
N LEU A 99 -4.47 4.62 22.57
CA LEU A 99 -3.92 5.24 23.78
C LEU A 99 -4.17 6.76 23.85
N SER A 100 -4.58 7.42 22.76
CA SER A 100 -4.79 8.86 22.73
C SER A 100 -5.79 9.37 23.79
N PRO A 101 -6.93 8.70 24.07
CA PRO A 101 -7.82 9.08 25.15
C PRO A 101 -7.15 9.00 26.52
N VAL A 102 -6.29 8.01 26.74
CA VAL A 102 -5.58 7.82 28.00
C VAL A 102 -4.62 8.97 28.28
N PHE A 103 -3.90 9.45 27.26
CA PHE A 103 -3.00 10.60 27.39
C PHE A 103 -3.74 11.92 27.62
N ARG A 104 -4.92 12.08 27.02
CA ARG A 104 -5.71 13.30 27.17
C ARG A 104 -6.41 13.36 28.52
N ASP A 105 -7.04 12.25 28.91
CA ASP A 105 -7.97 12.24 30.03
C ASP A 105 -7.32 11.70 31.32
N GLY A 106 -6.13 11.08 31.22
CA GLY A 106 -5.45 10.42 32.33
C GLY A 106 -6.12 9.12 32.77
N ARG A 107 -7.04 8.58 31.97
CA ARG A 107 -7.88 7.43 32.33
C ARG A 107 -8.10 6.48 31.16
N VAL A 108 -8.20 5.18 31.47
CA VAL A 108 -8.46 4.16 30.47
C VAL A 108 -9.97 4.05 30.31
N ALA A 109 -10.47 4.42 29.13
CA ALA A 109 -11.86 4.19 28.80
C ALA A 109 -12.07 2.71 28.41
N GLY A 110 -13.29 2.19 28.62
CA GLY A 110 -13.58 0.76 28.40
C GLY A 110 -13.42 0.30 26.96
N ASP A 111 -13.44 1.22 25.99
CA ASP A 111 -13.20 1.01 24.56
C ASP A 111 -11.71 0.90 24.18
N VAL A 112 -10.80 1.44 24.99
CA VAL A 112 -9.36 1.39 24.73
C VAL A 112 -8.82 -0.04 24.67
N ILE A 113 -9.30 -0.92 25.54
CA ILE A 113 -8.87 -2.33 25.61
C ILE A 113 -9.24 -3.11 24.33
N PRO A 114 -10.51 -3.14 23.87
CA PRO A 114 -10.86 -3.80 22.62
C PRO A 114 -10.21 -3.14 21.40
N GLU A 115 -10.00 -1.82 21.41
CA GLU A 115 -9.26 -1.13 20.34
C GLU A 115 -7.79 -1.58 20.27
N LEU A 116 -7.11 -1.73 21.42
CA LEU A 116 -5.75 -2.26 21.47
C LEU A 116 -5.67 -3.70 20.95
N ILE A 117 -6.62 -4.56 21.31
CA ILE A 117 -6.70 -5.94 20.79
C ILE A 117 -6.88 -5.91 19.28
N ARG A 118 -7.79 -5.09 18.77
CA ARG A 118 -8.05 -4.97 17.33
C ARG A 118 -6.84 -4.44 16.57
N ALA A 119 -6.15 -3.44 17.11
CA ALA A 119 -4.96 -2.85 16.50
C ALA A 119 -3.77 -3.80 16.47
N THR A 120 -3.71 -4.76 17.41
CA THR A 120 -2.57 -5.66 17.59
C THR A 120 -2.85 -7.11 17.17
N SER A 121 -4.00 -7.39 16.56
CA SER A 121 -4.40 -8.75 16.17
C SER A 121 -3.44 -9.43 15.19
N GLU A 122 -2.83 -8.67 14.28
CA GLU A 122 -1.90 -9.17 13.27
C GLU A 122 -0.43 -9.07 13.70
N LYS A 123 -0.14 -8.73 14.97
CA LYS A 123 1.24 -8.47 15.43
C LYS A 123 2.18 -9.66 15.23
N GLU A 124 1.70 -10.88 15.48
CA GLU A 124 2.51 -12.10 15.41
C GLU A 124 2.98 -12.42 13.99
N VAL A 125 2.24 -11.96 12.98
CA VAL A 125 2.55 -12.18 11.56
C VAL A 125 3.46 -11.08 11.03
N LEU A 126 3.29 -9.84 11.50
CA LEU A 126 3.91 -8.66 10.89
C LEU A 126 5.14 -8.13 11.62
N LEU A 127 5.29 -8.47 12.91
CA LEU A 127 6.33 -7.95 13.81
C LEU A 127 7.25 -9.05 14.34
N ASN A 128 8.38 -8.64 14.92
CA ASN A 128 9.28 -9.56 15.61
C ASN A 128 8.76 -9.92 17.01
N ALA A 129 9.29 -11.01 17.58
CA ALA A 129 8.89 -11.50 18.89
C ALA A 129 9.09 -10.48 20.02
N GLU A 130 10.12 -9.63 19.92
CA GLU A 130 10.41 -8.59 20.90
C GLU A 130 9.33 -7.50 20.94
N LEU A 131 8.93 -6.96 19.78
CA LEU A 131 7.84 -5.99 19.70
C LEU A 131 6.50 -6.62 20.10
N CYS A 132 6.26 -7.88 19.73
CA CYS A 132 5.06 -8.60 20.16
C CYS A 132 4.96 -8.67 21.69
N LYS A 133 6.05 -9.06 22.35
CA LYS A 133 6.13 -9.13 23.82
C LYS A 133 5.96 -7.76 24.47
N TYR A 134 6.54 -6.73 23.87
CA TYR A 134 6.39 -5.36 24.36
C TYR A 134 4.94 -4.85 24.24
N LEU A 135 4.26 -5.15 23.13
CA LEU A 135 2.84 -4.85 22.97
C LEU A 135 1.95 -5.65 23.94
N ASP A 136 2.33 -6.88 24.30
CA ASP A 136 1.65 -7.64 25.35
C ASP A 136 1.80 -7.00 26.74
N ASP A 137 2.99 -6.50 27.07
CA ASP A 137 3.21 -5.81 28.34
C ASP A 137 2.41 -4.51 28.42
N LEU A 138 2.40 -3.74 27.32
CA LEU A 138 1.58 -2.55 27.17
C LEU A 138 0.08 -2.85 27.39
N TYR A 139 -0.43 -3.91 26.75
CA TYR A 139 -1.81 -4.35 26.91
C TYR A 139 -2.12 -4.74 28.36
N ARG A 140 -1.26 -5.54 29.00
CA ARG A 140 -1.44 -5.98 30.40
C ARG A 140 -1.49 -4.79 31.35
N LYS A 141 -0.60 -3.82 31.18
CA LYS A 141 -0.55 -2.61 32.00
C LYS A 141 -1.77 -1.71 31.77
N ALA A 142 -2.26 -1.58 30.54
CA ALA A 142 -3.49 -0.86 30.25
C ALA A 142 -4.72 -1.51 30.92
N VAL A 143 -4.83 -2.85 30.87
CA VAL A 143 -5.89 -3.60 31.56
C VAL A 143 -5.76 -3.44 33.08
N TYR A 144 -4.55 -3.50 33.62
CA TYR A 144 -4.32 -3.34 35.05
C TYR A 144 -4.70 -1.93 35.53
N MET A 145 -4.31 -0.90 34.77
CA MET A 145 -4.71 0.48 35.03
C MET A 145 -6.22 0.65 35.00
N TYR A 146 -6.93 0.03 34.05
CA TYR A 146 -8.39 0.00 34.02
C TYR A 146 -9.00 -0.71 35.24
N ALA A 147 -8.42 -1.82 35.68
CA ALA A 147 -8.87 -2.53 36.87
C ALA A 147 -8.71 -1.70 38.14
N LEU A 148 -7.59 -0.98 38.30
CA LEU A 148 -7.38 -0.05 39.43
C LEU A 148 -8.46 1.03 39.45
N GLN A 149 -8.81 1.59 38.28
CA GLN A 149 -9.87 2.60 38.17
C GLN A 149 -11.20 2.13 38.72
N LEU A 150 -11.60 0.91 38.39
CA LEU A 150 -12.82 0.30 38.90
C LEU A 150 -12.76 0.11 40.43
N GLN A 151 -11.59 -0.21 40.99
CA GLN A 151 -11.45 -0.43 42.43
C GLN A 151 -11.55 0.88 43.23
N TYR A 152 -10.95 1.98 42.77
CA TYR A 152 -10.93 3.24 43.51
C TYR A 152 -12.07 4.20 43.19
N ALA A 153 -12.86 3.94 42.14
CA ALA A 153 -14.00 4.77 41.77
C ALA A 153 -15.05 4.86 42.89
N ASP A 154 -15.33 3.74 43.55
CA ASP A 154 -16.38 3.62 44.58
C ASP A 154 -15.84 3.72 46.01
N LEU A 155 -14.52 3.85 46.19
CA LEU A 155 -13.90 3.97 47.52
C LEU A 155 -14.04 5.41 48.06
N PRO A 156 -14.36 5.58 49.36
CA PRO A 156 -14.32 6.89 49.99
C PRO A 156 -12.88 7.41 50.09
N ALA A 157 -12.73 8.72 50.27
CA ALA A 157 -11.42 9.34 50.50
C ALA A 157 -10.77 8.76 51.77
N GLY A 158 -9.61 8.13 51.62
CA GLY A 158 -8.90 7.46 52.70
C GLY A 158 -7.61 6.81 52.22
N PRO A 159 -6.79 6.26 53.14
CA PRO A 159 -5.47 5.73 52.84
C PRO A 159 -5.48 4.57 51.83
N ALA A 160 -6.55 3.77 51.79
CA ALA A 160 -6.71 2.70 50.80
C ALA A 160 -6.89 3.24 49.38
N ARG A 161 -7.70 4.31 49.22
CA ARG A 161 -7.91 4.98 47.93
C ARG A 161 -6.63 5.67 47.46
N THR A 162 -5.91 6.34 48.36
CA THR A 162 -4.65 7.02 48.02
C THR A 162 -3.64 6.04 47.43
N ARG A 163 -3.44 4.86 48.05
CA ARG A 163 -2.52 3.83 47.53
C ARG A 163 -2.84 3.39 46.10
N LEU A 164 -4.12 3.14 45.79
CA LEU A 164 -4.55 2.72 44.46
C LEU A 164 -4.40 3.85 43.42
N VAL A 165 -4.64 5.09 43.82
CA VAL A 165 -4.44 6.27 42.96
C VAL A 165 -2.95 6.51 42.71
N ASP A 166 -2.09 6.31 43.71
CA ASP A 166 -0.63 6.41 43.54
C ASP A 166 -0.13 5.36 42.54
N GLU A 167 -0.56 4.11 42.69
CA GLU A 167 -0.22 3.03 41.74
C GLU A 167 -0.74 3.29 40.33
N HIS A 168 -1.96 3.83 40.21
CA HIS A 168 -2.51 4.26 38.92
C HIS A 168 -1.70 5.40 38.30
N THR A 169 -1.21 6.32 39.12
CA THR A 169 -0.36 7.44 38.69
C THR A 169 0.98 6.95 38.18
N GLU A 170 1.61 5.98 38.86
CA GLU A 170 2.86 5.35 38.39
C GLU A 170 2.68 4.69 37.01
N LEU A 171 1.57 3.97 36.81
CA LEU A 171 1.24 3.38 35.52
C LEU A 171 0.98 4.44 34.45
N LEU A 172 0.31 5.54 34.78
CA LEU A 172 0.06 6.64 33.86
C LEU A 172 1.38 7.29 33.42
N VAL A 173 2.29 7.55 34.36
CA VAL A 173 3.63 8.08 34.05
C VAL A 173 4.35 7.14 33.09
N TRP A 174 4.41 5.84 33.43
CA TRP A 174 4.99 4.84 32.55
C TRP A 174 4.34 4.86 31.16
N LEU A 175 3.00 4.92 31.07
CA LEU A 175 2.29 4.91 29.80
C LEU A 175 2.59 6.14 28.93
N THR A 176 2.78 7.32 29.53
CA THR A 176 3.09 8.56 28.80
C THR A 176 4.45 8.55 28.12
N GLU A 177 5.38 7.69 28.55
CA GLU A 177 6.70 7.53 27.92
C GLU A 177 6.65 6.59 26.69
N GLN A 178 5.62 5.74 26.62
CA GLN A 178 5.53 4.67 25.61
C GLN A 178 5.42 5.17 24.16
N PRO A 179 4.75 6.29 23.82
CA PRO A 179 4.71 6.77 22.43
C PRO A 179 6.10 6.96 21.80
N THR A 180 7.06 7.45 22.59
CA THR A 180 8.44 7.67 22.13
C THR A 180 9.17 6.34 21.99
N ALA A 181 9.04 5.45 22.98
CA ALA A 181 9.65 4.12 22.96
C ALA A 181 9.11 3.24 21.82
N LEU A 182 7.78 3.21 21.64
CA LEU A 182 7.10 2.55 20.52
C LEU A 182 7.64 3.03 19.17
N ARG A 183 7.72 4.36 18.99
CA ARG A 183 8.22 4.92 17.73
C ARG A 183 9.66 4.52 17.47
N GLN A 184 10.53 4.56 18.48
CA GLN A 184 11.93 4.14 18.32
C GLN A 184 12.06 2.66 17.98
N GLY A 185 11.34 1.79 18.70
CA GLY A 185 11.34 0.34 18.43
C GLY A 185 10.86 0.01 17.01
N PHE A 186 9.76 0.64 16.57
CA PHE A 186 9.26 0.49 15.21
C PHE A 186 10.20 1.07 14.16
N LEU A 187 10.84 2.23 14.39
CA LEU A 187 11.79 2.81 13.44
C LEU A 187 13.00 1.90 13.22
N THR A 188 13.53 1.27 14.27
CA THR A 188 14.61 0.29 14.15
C THR A 188 14.18 -0.90 13.30
N TYR A 189 12.97 -1.42 13.54
CA TYR A 189 12.43 -2.56 12.80
C TYR A 189 12.13 -2.23 11.32
N LEU A 190 11.61 -1.03 11.05
CA LEU A 190 11.32 -0.57 9.70
C LEU A 190 12.60 -0.35 8.87
N ARG A 191 13.68 0.15 9.49
CA ARG A 191 14.98 0.31 8.82
C ARG A 191 15.71 -1.01 8.59
N ALA A 192 15.63 -1.94 9.53
CA ALA A 192 16.29 -3.24 9.41
C ALA A 192 15.65 -4.11 8.31
N GLY A 193 14.33 -4.06 8.15
CA GLY A 193 13.61 -4.78 7.09
C GLY A 193 13.86 -4.27 5.67
N ASP A 194 14.62 -3.18 5.50
CA ASP A 194 15.00 -2.68 4.18
C ASP A 194 16.34 -3.24 3.65
N ALA A 195 17.12 -3.91 4.50
CA ALA A 195 18.48 -4.36 4.23
C ALA A 195 18.62 -5.84 3.84
N GLU A 196 17.51 -6.59 3.80
CA GLU A 196 17.42 -7.93 3.18
C GLU A 196 16.69 -7.86 1.82
#